data_AF-A0A2W1D9L7-F1
#
_entry.id   AF-A0A2W1D9L7-F1
#
_cell.length_a   1.000
_cell.length_b   1.000
_cell.length_c   1.000
_cell.angle_alpha   90.00
_cell.angle_beta   90.00
_cell.angle_gamma   90.00
#
_symmetry.space_group_name_H-M   'P 1'
#
loop_
_entity.id
_entity.type
_entity.pdbx_description
1 polymer ?
#
loop_
_entity_poly.entity_id
_entity_poly.type
_entity_poly.pdbx_seq_one_letter_code
_entity_poly.pdbx_strand_id
1 'polypeptide(L)' 'MAIISEISYLRDALVNAIRFYYHFLVSMYMDESMIDEPPENGWETIPNGWINFEKTDEVIDLLRRLPYLSYEV' A
#
# COMPACT_ATOMS: atom_id res chain seq x y z
N MET A 1 9.85 -12.15 -20.10
CA MET A 1 8.97 -13.00 -19.28
C MET A 1 9.44 -12.86 -17.84
N ALA A 2 8.85 -11.94 -17.07
CA ALA A 2 9.23 -11.75 -15.67
C ALA A 2 8.66 -12.92 -14.85
N ILE A 3 9.46 -13.47 -13.95
CA ILE A 3 9.10 -14.67 -13.18
C ILE A 3 8.20 -14.24 -12.02
N ILE A 4 7.11 -14.97 -11.73
CA ILE A 4 6.11 -14.61 -10.70
C ILE A 4 6.74 -14.32 -9.31
N SER A 5 7.87 -14.95 -9.00
CA SER A 5 8.67 -14.68 -7.80
C SER A 5 9.28 -13.28 -7.77
N GLU A 6 9.76 -12.78 -8.91
CA GLU A 6 10.33 -11.43 -9.05
C GLU A 6 9.25 -10.36 -8.84
N ILE A 7 8.03 -10.61 -9.35
CA ILE A 7 6.88 -9.71 -9.18
C ILE A 7 6.45 -9.66 -7.71
N SER A 8 6.38 -10.80 -7.03
CA SER A 8 6.02 -10.85 -5.60
C SER A 8 7.09 -10.17 -4.74
N TYR A 9 8.36 -10.42 -5.03
CA TYR A 9 9.49 -9.75 -4.37
C TYR A 9 9.44 -8.23 -4.57
N LEU A 10 9.16 -7.77 -5.79
CA LEU A 10 9.04 -6.35 -6.09
C LEU A 10 7.88 -5.69 -5.34
N ARG A 11 6.72 -6.36 -5.25
CA ARG A 11 5.56 -5.86 -4.51
C ARG A 11 5.88 -5.66 -3.04
N ASP A 12 6.43 -6.68 -2.38
CA ASP A 12 6.71 -6.61 -0.94
C ASP A 12 7.86 -5.61 -0.65
N ALA A 13 8.85 -5.52 -1.54
CA ALA A 13 9.89 -4.50 -1.48
C ALA A 13 9.31 -3.07 -1.61
N LEU A 14 8.35 -2.87 -2.51
CA LEU A 14 7.72 -1.57 -2.72
C LEU A 14 6.82 -1.17 -1.55
N VAL A 15 6.05 -2.10 -1.00
CA VAL A 15 5.24 -1.90 0.22
C VAL A 15 6.15 -1.46 1.37
N ASN A 16 7.28 -2.16 1.58
CA ASN A 16 8.23 -1.81 2.64
C ASN A 16 8.90 -0.45 2.42
N ALA A 17 9.24 -0.11 1.18
CA ALA A 17 9.81 1.20 0.86
C ALA A 17 8.83 2.34 1.18
N ILE A 18 7.55 2.17 0.83
CA ILE A 18 6.50 3.15 1.13
C ILE A 18 6.26 3.25 2.64
N ARG A 19 6.16 2.11 3.34
CA ARG A 19 6.03 2.09 4.81
C ARG A 19 7.18 2.83 5.49
N PHE A 20 8.43 2.56 5.08
CA PHE A 20 9.60 3.25 5.62
C PHE A 20 9.53 4.76 5.36
N TYR A 21 9.12 5.16 4.16
CA TYR A 21 8.97 6.57 3.82
C TYR A 21 7.90 7.26 4.67
N TYR A 22 6.76 6.60 4.93
CA TYR A 22 5.72 7.17 5.80
C TYR A 22 6.17 7.27 7.25
N HIS A 23 6.81 6.23 7.80
CA HIS A 23 7.41 6.32 9.14
C HIS A 23 8.44 7.46 9.24
N PHE A 24 9.26 7.65 8.21
CA PHE A 24 10.19 8.77 8.15
C PHE A 24 9.45 10.12 8.17
N LEU A 25 8.42 10.29 7.35
CA LEU A 25 7.62 11.52 7.31
C LEU A 25 6.96 11.82 8.66
N VAL A 26 6.29 10.83 9.26
CA VAL A 26 5.60 11.05 10.53
C VAL A 26 6.60 11.33 11.66
N SER A 27 7.75 10.65 11.70
CA SER A 27 8.78 10.89 12.72
C SER A 27 9.31 12.33 12.74
N MET A 28 9.22 13.05 11.60
CA MET A 28 9.73 14.40 11.47
C MET A 28 8.66 15.48 11.48
N TYR A 29 7.46 15.18 10.97
CA TYR A 29 6.49 16.21 10.59
C TYR A 29 5.05 15.93 11.04
N MET A 30 4.73 14.74 11.57
CA MET A 30 3.36 14.34 11.89
C MET A 30 3.31 13.48 13.16
N ASP A 31 2.15 12.92 13.49
CA ASP A 31 2.01 11.94 14.58
C ASP A 31 2.10 10.51 14.01
N GLU A 32 2.77 9.60 14.72
CA GLU A 32 2.88 8.19 14.31
C GLU A 32 1.51 7.50 14.21
N SER A 33 0.52 7.94 14.99
CA SER A 33 -0.86 7.45 14.93
C SER A 33 -1.56 7.75 13.60
N MET A 34 -0.99 8.61 12.74
CA MET A 34 -1.55 8.91 11.43
C MET A 34 -1.27 7.81 10.40
N ILE A 35 -0.44 6.80 10.70
CA ILE A 35 -0.22 5.68 9.79
C ILE A 35 -1.27 4.59 10.05
N ASP A 36 -2.12 4.39 9.06
CA ASP A 36 -3.04 3.24 9.00
C ASP A 36 -2.34 2.07 8.31
N GLU A 37 -2.05 1.01 9.06
CA GLU A 37 -1.49 -0.23 8.53
C GLU A 37 -2.58 -1.11 7.91
N PRO A 38 -2.31 -1.76 6.76
CA PRO A 38 -3.26 -2.66 6.13
C PRO A 38 -3.50 -3.89 7.01
N PRO A 39 -4.74 -4.41 7.04
CA PRO A 39 -5.04 -5.72 7.61
C PRO A 39 -4.23 -6.84 6.93
N GLU A 40 -4.16 -8.03 7.54
CA GLU A 40 -3.42 -9.19 6.99
C GLU A 40 -3.88 -9.56 5.56
N ASN A 41 -5.18 -9.41 5.28
CA ASN A 41 -5.77 -9.65 3.95
C ASN A 41 -5.82 -8.38 3.07
N GLY A 42 -5.25 -7.28 3.52
CA GLY A 42 -5.30 -5.97 2.88
C GLY A 42 -6.63 -5.24 3.08
N TRP A 43 -6.73 -4.04 2.49
CA TRP A 43 -7.91 -3.19 2.61
C TRP A 43 -9.11 -3.72 1.82
N GLU A 44 -10.14 -4.20 2.53
CA GLU A 44 -11.41 -4.64 1.93
C GLU A 44 -12.19 -3.48 1.27
N THR A 45 -11.93 -2.25 1.73
CA THR A 45 -12.50 -1.02 1.16
C THR A 45 -12.00 -0.71 -0.25
N ILE A 46 -10.93 -1.36 -0.70
CA ILE A 46 -10.44 -1.30 -2.08
C ILE A 46 -11.08 -2.49 -2.83
N PRO A 47 -12.19 -2.28 -3.57
CA PRO A 47 -12.88 -3.32 -4.33
C PRO A 47 -12.01 -3.86 -5.46
N ASN A 48 -12.32 -5.07 -5.93
CA ASN A 48 -11.76 -5.60 -7.17
C ASN A 48 -12.26 -4.74 -8.35
N GLY A 49 -11.42 -3.82 -8.80
CA GLY A 49 -11.71 -2.88 -9.88
C GLY A 49 -12.72 -1.81 -9.46
N TRP A 50 -12.28 -0.58 -9.20
CA TRP A 50 -13.26 0.52 -9.24
C TRP A 50 -13.82 0.61 -10.66
N ILE A 51 -15.10 0.97 -10.78
CA ILE A 51 -15.68 1.29 -12.08
C ILE A 51 -14.84 2.45 -12.67
N ASN A 52 -14.26 2.24 -13.86
CA ASN A 52 -13.27 3.10 -14.52
C ASN A 52 -11.86 3.12 -13.91
N PHE A 53 -11.49 2.13 -13.11
CA PHE A 53 -10.10 1.91 -12.69
C PHE A 53 -9.43 0.95 -13.66
N GLU A 54 -8.79 1.48 -14.69
CA GLU A 54 -8.02 0.73 -15.68
C GLU A 54 -6.69 0.18 -15.11
N LYS A 55 -6.71 -0.28 -13.86
CA LYS A 55 -5.55 -0.86 -13.18
C LYS A 55 -5.65 -2.38 -13.23
N THR A 56 -4.51 -3.05 -13.38
CA THR A 56 -4.44 -4.51 -13.39
C THR A 56 -4.67 -5.06 -11.98
N ASP A 57 -5.02 -6.34 -11.89
CA ASP A 57 -5.25 -7.03 -10.61
C ASP A 57 -4.01 -6.94 -9.70
N GLU A 58 -2.80 -6.96 -10.26
CA GLU A 58 -1.55 -6.82 -9.50
C GLU A 58 -1.41 -5.45 -8.84
N VAL A 59 -1.89 -4.38 -9.50
CA VAL A 59 -1.87 -3.03 -8.94
C VAL A 59 -2.91 -2.90 -7.84
N ILE A 60 -4.08 -3.50 -8.01
CA ILE A 60 -5.14 -3.51 -6.98
C ILE A 60 -4.63 -4.25 -5.73
N ASP A 61 -4.00 -5.40 -5.91
CA ASP A 61 -3.40 -6.17 -4.81
C ASP A 61 -2.23 -5.45 -4.14
N LEU A 62 -1.45 -4.68 -4.90
CA LEU A 62 -0.42 -3.79 -4.33
C LEU A 62 -1.07 -2.73 -3.44
N LEU A 63 -2.06 -2.00 -3.95
CA LEU A 63 -2.73 -0.91 -3.21
C LEU A 63 -3.34 -1.40 -1.90
N ARG A 64 -3.94 -2.60 -1.89
CA ARG A 64 -4.48 -3.24 -0.67
C ARG A 64 -3.45 -3.48 0.42
N ARG A 65 -2.18 -3.62 0.06
CA ARG A 65 -1.07 -3.91 0.98
C ARG A 65 -0.28 -2.67 1.39
N LEU A 66 -0.64 -1.49 0.87
CA LEU A 66 0.03 -0.26 1.26
C LEU A 66 -0.52 0.26 2.60
N PRO A 67 0.35 0.81 3.47
CA PRO A 67 -0.11 1.69 4.52
C PRO A 67 -0.65 2.99 3.92
N TYR A 68 -1.58 3.64 4.60
CA TYR A 68 -2.11 4.95 4.22
C TYR A 68 -1.96 5.94 5.37
N LEU A 69 -2.00 7.23 5.06
CA LEU A 69 -2.00 8.29 6.07
C LEU A 69 -3.43 8.78 6.30
N SER A 70 -3.94 8.65 7.52
CA SER A 70 -5.19 9.27 7.93
C SER A 70 -4.94 10.74 8.25
N TYR A 71 -5.46 11.64 7.43
CA TYR A 71 -5.54 13.06 7.78
C TYR A 71 -6.93 13.33 8.35
N GLU A 72 -7.03 13.60 9.65
CA GLU A 72 -8.25 14.16 10.21
C GLU A 72 -8.42 15.59 9.65
N VAL A 73 -9.51 15.81 8.90
CA VAL A 73 -9.92 17.14 8.41
C VAL A 73 -10.88 17.78 9.41
#